data_AF-A0A8K0FYL3-F1
#
_entry.id   AF-A0A8K0FYL3-F1
#
_cell.length_a   1.000
_cell.length_b   1.000
_cell.length_c   1.000
_cell.angle_alpha   90.00
_cell.angle_beta   90.00
_cell.angle_gamma   90.00
#
_symmetry.space_group_name_H-M   'P 1'
#
loop_
_entity.id
_entity.type
_entity.pdbx_description
1 polymer ?
#
loop_
_entity_poly.entity_id
_entity_poly.type
_entity_poly.pdbx_seq_one_letter_code
_entity_poly.pdbx_strand_id
1 'polypeptide(L)'
;MFVYLIIISLHLFAENFALEKGPDVNYCKFPCGFRRLQVHTICKLKHRCEVSPNCRKFQNLPFSDNEKESIVYTHNKLRNYIALGNGCASVEGMWFDTASSMREIVWDRELEFQAQCWANQCTMKRESCRRKYDGQYVGQNLAWIQQESVIGAIHSFFQECKNISFHKIFNYYAEDGRGDSFTQLVYWNTTQIGCARVTYELPFQSSRRIFFVCNYAWSGNWIGKPVYITGPPASKCPRGTERHIKFKGLCTTDPSKSKIPNICRFAADRNRCIPYLSMVKNVDRLEPRINYCEDKYKCYGEVNTVCRLNHNCLQKSNCALGTQLKQSEKMLILQRHNHYRDLVARGGKGRLKMFNNKTLPPASNMRELVWDVELEFLAQCWANQCILGHDACSIKLDATSVGQNLGYGTKSIPKFITSFFDEHVNVSNASVLAHYVRDKNRTIGHFTQMVYAETTQLGCAKSTFFKMNKMQTFLVCNYAPAGNDPGLPVYLAGPPCTKCPTSCHELYPGLCKTKPSTSKEPNICDSNQPNCKKILENPGLGSSNLYTPWYLMHRKGKKSKTLGVLQKSDGISNKYSFTLMGFVAYIATSNTGDNILQNF
;
A
#
# COMPACT_ATOMS: atom_id res chain seq x y z
N MET A 1 18.75 26.80 -47.56
CA MET A 1 17.47 26.05 -47.43
C MET A 1 17.60 24.56 -47.77
N PHE A 2 18.23 24.18 -48.90
CA PHE A 2 18.39 22.78 -49.30
C PHE A 2 19.16 21.90 -48.29
N VAL A 3 20.24 22.41 -47.70
CA VAL A 3 21.03 21.70 -46.68
C VAL A 3 20.23 21.48 -45.38
N TYR A 4 19.36 22.43 -45.02
CA TYR A 4 18.51 22.34 -43.82
C TYR A 4 17.39 21.30 -44.00
N LEU A 5 16.83 21.19 -45.20
CA LEU A 5 15.85 20.15 -45.56
C LEU A 5 16.48 18.75 -45.61
N ILE A 6 17.73 18.62 -46.05
CA ILE A 6 18.47 17.35 -46.05
C ILE A 6 18.83 16.91 -44.62
N ILE A 7 19.20 17.82 -43.72
CA ILE A 7 19.51 17.50 -42.32
C ILE A 7 18.23 17.10 -41.54
N ILE A 8 17.10 17.77 -41.80
CA ILE A 8 15.80 17.41 -41.22
C ILE A 8 15.32 16.06 -41.79
N SER A 9 15.51 15.80 -43.08
CA SER A 9 15.23 14.49 -43.68
C SER A 9 16.12 13.41 -43.08
N LEU A 10 17.44 13.63 -42.91
CA LEU A 10 18.34 12.65 -42.31
C LEU A 10 18.06 12.41 -40.82
N HIS A 11 17.61 13.42 -40.06
CA HIS A 11 17.16 13.25 -38.67
C HIS A 11 15.83 12.48 -38.59
N LEU A 12 14.86 12.78 -39.47
CA LEU A 12 13.60 12.04 -39.56
C LEU A 12 13.78 10.61 -40.08
N PHE A 13 14.80 10.35 -40.90
CA PHE A 13 15.19 9.00 -41.32
C PHE A 13 15.97 8.25 -40.22
N ALA A 14 16.82 8.91 -39.43
CA ALA A 14 17.57 8.28 -38.34
C ALA A 14 16.68 7.82 -37.17
N GLU A 15 15.60 8.55 -36.86
CA GLU A 15 14.65 8.16 -35.79
C GLU A 15 13.82 6.93 -36.15
N ASN A 16 13.58 6.67 -37.44
CA ASN A 16 12.89 5.45 -37.89
C ASN A 16 13.79 4.20 -37.94
N PHE A 17 15.12 4.35 -37.99
CA PHE A 17 16.07 3.23 -38.06
C PHE A 17 16.66 2.81 -36.70
N ALA A 18 16.47 3.59 -35.63
CA ALA A 18 17.09 3.32 -34.33
C ALA A 18 16.63 2.02 -33.64
N LEU A 19 15.54 1.38 -34.12
CA LEU A 19 15.08 0.07 -33.63
C LEU A 19 15.59 -1.11 -34.46
N GLU A 20 16.20 -0.91 -35.63
CA GLU A 20 16.70 -2.01 -36.48
C GLU A 20 18.03 -2.59 -36.00
N LYS A 21 18.84 -1.81 -35.27
CA LYS A 21 20.06 -2.29 -34.60
C LYS A 21 19.85 -2.20 -33.10
N GLY A 22 19.52 -3.33 -32.47
CA GLY A 22 19.58 -3.47 -31.02
C GLY A 22 20.98 -3.13 -30.48
N PRO A 23 21.14 -3.08 -29.14
CA PRO A 23 22.46 -2.87 -28.56
C PRO A 23 23.45 -3.92 -29.11
N ASP A 24 24.70 -3.52 -29.38
CA ASP A 24 25.76 -4.38 -29.92
C ASP A 24 26.16 -5.45 -28.89
N VAL A 25 25.30 -6.45 -28.75
CA VAL A 25 25.31 -7.44 -27.69
C VAL A 25 25.13 -8.81 -28.30
N ASN A 26 26.11 -9.67 -28.06
CA ASN A 26 26.02 -11.08 -28.40
C ASN A 26 25.19 -11.85 -27.35
N TYR A 27 23.86 -11.80 -27.52
CA TYR A 27 22.88 -12.61 -26.79
C TYR A 27 23.16 -14.14 -26.76
N CYS A 28 23.96 -14.71 -27.66
CA CYS A 28 24.32 -16.14 -27.60
C CYS A 28 25.14 -16.48 -26.35
N LYS A 29 25.78 -15.48 -25.72
CA LYS A 29 26.54 -15.64 -24.47
C LYS A 29 25.65 -15.72 -23.23
N PHE A 30 24.33 -15.55 -23.36
CA PHE A 30 23.38 -15.52 -22.24
C PHE A 30 22.31 -16.63 -22.32
N PRO A 31 22.69 -17.91 -22.33
CA PRO A 31 21.74 -19.02 -22.33
C PRO A 31 20.95 -19.16 -21.01
N CYS A 32 19.81 -19.83 -21.08
CA CYS A 32 18.91 -20.11 -19.95
C CYS A 32 18.89 -21.60 -19.57
N GLY A 33 18.19 -21.91 -18.49
CA GLY A 33 17.96 -23.27 -18.00
C GLY A 33 19.11 -23.86 -17.17
N PHE A 34 18.84 -25.01 -16.55
CA PHE A 34 19.84 -25.78 -15.81
C PHE A 34 20.96 -26.20 -16.78
N ARG A 35 22.23 -25.98 -16.40
CA ARG A 35 23.41 -26.18 -17.25
C ARG A 35 23.44 -25.40 -18.58
N ARG A 36 22.68 -24.30 -18.72
CA ARG A 36 22.77 -23.38 -19.88
C ARG A 36 22.40 -24.03 -21.23
N LEU A 37 21.52 -25.03 -21.23
CA LEU A 37 21.17 -25.79 -22.43
C LEU A 37 20.19 -25.04 -23.38
N GLN A 38 19.50 -24.00 -22.89
CA GLN A 38 18.56 -23.25 -23.73
C GLN A 38 19.24 -22.01 -24.32
N VAL A 39 19.33 -21.97 -25.65
CA VAL A 39 19.84 -20.81 -26.38
C VAL A 39 18.90 -19.63 -26.27
N HIS A 40 19.45 -18.44 -26.05
CA HIS A 40 18.72 -17.17 -25.99
C HIS A 40 17.89 -16.94 -27.26
N THR A 41 16.65 -16.46 -27.13
CA THR A 41 15.78 -16.28 -28.30
C THR A 41 16.37 -15.34 -29.34
N ILE A 42 16.89 -14.18 -28.94
CA ILE A 42 17.54 -13.25 -29.88
C ILE A 42 18.73 -13.90 -30.61
N CYS A 43 19.46 -14.79 -29.94
CA CYS A 43 20.52 -15.57 -30.60
C CYS A 43 19.94 -16.57 -31.61
N LYS A 44 18.84 -17.26 -31.27
CA LYS A 44 18.14 -18.15 -32.23
C LYS A 44 17.64 -17.39 -33.46
N LEU A 45 17.23 -16.14 -33.26
CA LEU A 45 16.87 -15.20 -34.34
C LEU A 45 18.11 -14.58 -35.01
N LYS A 46 19.32 -15.10 -34.76
CA LYS A 46 20.59 -14.62 -35.34
C LYS A 46 20.86 -13.13 -35.10
N HIS A 47 20.37 -12.59 -34.00
CA HIS A 47 20.39 -11.14 -33.67
C HIS A 47 19.64 -10.26 -34.67
N ARG A 48 18.83 -10.86 -35.53
CA ARG A 48 17.99 -10.16 -36.50
C ARG A 48 16.56 -10.28 -36.03
N CYS A 49 15.94 -9.15 -35.75
CA CYS A 49 14.54 -9.10 -35.33
C CYS A 49 13.63 -9.13 -36.55
N GLU A 50 13.90 -10.06 -37.46
CA GLU A 50 13.17 -10.23 -38.71
C GLU A 50 11.74 -10.66 -38.45
N VAL A 51 10.85 -10.20 -39.33
CA VAL A 51 9.43 -10.52 -39.27
C VAL A 51 9.24 -11.95 -39.73
N SER A 52 8.56 -12.75 -38.91
CA SER A 52 8.21 -14.12 -39.25
C SER A 52 7.32 -14.16 -40.49
N PRO A 53 7.52 -15.10 -41.43
CA PRO A 53 6.63 -15.29 -42.59
C PRO A 53 5.16 -15.51 -42.22
N ASN A 54 4.89 -15.92 -40.97
CA ASN A 54 3.53 -16.13 -40.46
C ASN A 54 2.77 -14.81 -40.18
N CYS A 55 3.48 -13.68 -40.11
CA CYS A 55 2.90 -12.36 -39.86
C CYS A 55 2.28 -11.76 -41.13
N ARG A 56 1.05 -12.17 -41.49
CA ARG A 56 0.35 -11.63 -42.67
C ARG A 56 -0.02 -10.16 -42.50
N LYS A 57 0.26 -9.32 -43.50
CA LYS A 57 0.05 -7.86 -43.47
C LYS A 57 0.61 -7.20 -42.19
N PHE A 58 1.82 -7.59 -41.85
CA PHE A 58 2.55 -7.07 -40.71
C PHE A 58 2.72 -5.55 -40.79
N GLN A 59 2.56 -4.89 -39.66
CA GLN A 59 2.98 -3.50 -39.48
C GLN A 59 3.53 -3.32 -38.07
N ASN A 60 4.73 -2.72 -38.00
CA ASN A 60 5.31 -2.30 -36.73
C ASN A 60 4.62 -1.02 -36.23
N LEU A 61 4.34 -0.96 -34.93
CA LEU A 61 3.64 0.17 -34.29
C LEU A 61 4.45 0.68 -33.08
N PRO A 62 5.60 1.33 -33.30
CA PRO A 62 6.48 1.78 -32.23
C PRO A 62 5.74 2.72 -31.27
N PHE A 63 6.13 2.68 -30.00
CA PHE A 63 5.58 3.58 -28.98
C PHE A 63 6.30 4.93 -29.00
N SER A 64 5.53 6.00 -28.95
CA SER A 64 6.05 7.33 -28.60
C SER A 64 6.51 7.38 -27.13
N ASP A 65 7.36 8.34 -26.78
CA ASP A 65 7.82 8.50 -25.38
C ASP A 65 6.65 8.72 -24.41
N ASN A 66 5.62 9.46 -24.81
CA ASN A 66 4.39 9.65 -24.01
C ASN A 66 3.65 8.33 -23.75
N GLU A 67 3.61 7.43 -24.74
CA GLU A 67 3.01 6.10 -24.56
C GLU A 67 3.86 5.22 -23.64
N LYS A 68 5.19 5.26 -23.77
CA LYS A 68 6.12 4.56 -22.87
C LYS A 68 5.93 5.02 -21.42
N GLU A 69 5.86 6.33 -21.20
CA GLU A 69 5.58 6.92 -19.89
C GLU A 69 4.21 6.50 -19.35
N SER A 70 3.18 6.47 -20.20
CA SER A 70 1.83 6.03 -19.82
C SER A 70 1.79 4.56 -19.41
N ILE A 71 2.54 3.70 -20.09
CA ILE A 71 2.69 2.28 -19.75
C ILE A 71 3.37 2.14 -18.38
N VAL A 72 4.51 2.82 -18.17
CA VAL A 72 5.24 2.80 -16.88
C VAL A 72 4.37 3.33 -15.74
N TYR A 73 3.71 4.48 -15.98
CA TYR A 73 2.81 5.10 -15.01
C TYR A 73 1.67 4.17 -14.61
N THR A 74 1.03 3.51 -15.59
CA THR A 74 -0.07 2.57 -15.33
C THR A 74 0.40 1.37 -14.52
N HIS A 75 1.55 0.79 -14.85
CA HIS A 75 2.14 -0.30 -14.06
C HIS A 75 2.42 0.13 -12.63
N ASN A 76 3.09 1.27 -12.42
CA ASN A 76 3.39 1.77 -11.08
C ASN A 76 2.12 2.16 -10.31
N LYS A 77 1.11 2.71 -10.98
CA LYS A 77 -0.20 3.00 -10.37
C LYS A 77 -0.86 1.71 -9.85
N LEU A 78 -0.90 0.65 -10.65
CA LEU A 78 -1.49 -0.63 -10.26
C LEU A 78 -0.67 -1.37 -9.20
N ARG A 79 0.66 -1.36 -9.30
CA ARG A 79 1.57 -1.90 -8.28
C ARG A 79 1.43 -1.18 -6.96
N ASN A 80 1.36 0.14 -6.98
CA ASN A 80 1.08 0.95 -5.80
C ASN A 80 -0.30 0.62 -5.21
N TYR A 81 -1.31 0.50 -6.07
CA TYR A 81 -2.68 0.20 -5.67
C TYR A 81 -2.77 -1.11 -4.89
N ILE A 82 -2.15 -2.19 -5.38
CA ILE A 82 -2.09 -3.46 -4.65
C ILE A 82 -1.17 -3.40 -3.43
N ALA A 83 -0.02 -2.72 -3.52
CA ALA A 83 0.91 -2.61 -2.40
C ALA A 83 0.29 -1.91 -1.19
N LEU A 84 -0.65 -0.98 -1.43
CA LEU A 84 -1.43 -0.29 -0.42
C LEU A 84 -2.62 -1.09 0.13
N GLY A 85 -2.86 -2.32 -0.37
CA GLY A 85 -3.96 -3.17 0.08
C GLY A 85 -5.31 -2.88 -0.57
N ASN A 86 -5.36 -1.96 -1.54
CA ASN A 86 -6.60 -1.59 -2.24
C ASN A 86 -7.02 -2.58 -3.33
N GLY A 87 -6.23 -3.65 -3.53
CA GLY A 87 -6.11 -4.41 -4.78
C GLY A 87 -7.38 -5.07 -5.32
N CYS A 88 -7.39 -6.38 -5.28
CA CYS A 88 -8.36 -7.20 -5.99
C CYS A 88 -8.68 -8.42 -5.13
N ALA A 89 -9.95 -8.80 -5.06
CA ALA A 89 -10.36 -10.00 -4.34
C ALA A 89 -10.04 -11.26 -5.17
N SER A 90 -9.40 -12.24 -4.53
CA SER A 90 -9.11 -13.56 -5.08
C SER A 90 -10.38 -14.34 -5.41
N VAL A 91 -10.23 -15.56 -5.95
CA VAL A 91 -11.37 -16.46 -6.20
C VAL A 91 -12.15 -16.80 -4.92
N GLU A 92 -11.47 -16.79 -3.77
CA GLU A 92 -12.09 -16.97 -2.45
C GLU A 92 -12.76 -15.71 -1.90
N GLY A 93 -12.76 -14.60 -2.66
CA GLY A 93 -13.22 -13.31 -2.18
C GLY A 93 -12.28 -12.63 -1.18
N MET A 94 -11.07 -13.18 -1.00
CA MET A 94 -10.06 -12.63 -0.09
C MET A 94 -9.23 -11.57 -0.80
N TRP A 95 -9.11 -10.41 -0.18
CA TRP A 95 -8.24 -9.34 -0.68
C TRP A 95 -6.78 -9.66 -0.39
N PHE A 96 -5.91 -9.47 -1.37
CA PHE A 96 -4.47 -9.71 -1.19
C PHE A 96 -3.84 -8.71 -0.19
N ASP A 97 -2.85 -9.20 0.56
CA ASP A 97 -2.15 -8.42 1.59
C ASP A 97 -1.35 -7.23 1.01
N THR A 98 -1.05 -6.25 1.86
CA THR A 98 -0.18 -5.12 1.48
C THR A 98 1.26 -5.60 1.20
N ALA A 99 2.00 -4.87 0.36
CA ALA A 99 3.37 -5.22 -0.01
C ALA A 99 4.39 -4.26 0.65
N SER A 100 5.35 -4.82 1.36
CA SER A 100 6.31 -4.04 2.16
C SER A 100 7.52 -3.52 1.37
N SER A 101 7.83 -4.12 0.24
CA SER A 101 9.08 -3.89 -0.51
C SER A 101 8.87 -3.72 -2.01
N MET A 102 7.63 -3.48 -2.46
CA MET A 102 7.28 -3.37 -3.89
C MET A 102 8.10 -2.26 -4.54
N ARG A 103 8.89 -2.55 -5.57
CA ARG A 103 9.74 -1.56 -6.23
C ARG A 103 8.99 -0.83 -7.35
N GLU A 104 9.35 0.42 -7.57
CA GLU A 104 8.96 1.13 -8.80
C GLU A 104 9.59 0.46 -10.03
N ILE A 105 8.90 0.59 -11.16
CA ILE A 105 9.38 0.16 -12.46
C ILE A 105 9.72 1.38 -13.31
N VAL A 106 10.80 1.30 -14.08
CA VAL A 106 11.19 2.28 -15.10
C VAL A 106 11.27 1.63 -16.48
N TRP A 107 11.24 2.44 -17.55
CA TRP A 107 11.40 1.92 -18.92
C TRP A 107 12.84 1.49 -19.19
N ASP A 108 13.02 0.35 -19.86
CA ASP A 108 14.32 -0.18 -20.28
C ASP A 108 14.29 -0.51 -21.78
N ARG A 109 15.26 0.08 -22.52
CA ARG A 109 15.34 -0.04 -23.99
C ARG A 109 15.80 -1.43 -24.45
N GLU A 110 16.54 -2.16 -23.63
CA GLU A 110 16.93 -3.53 -23.96
C GLU A 110 15.70 -4.45 -23.94
N LEU A 111 14.87 -4.32 -22.91
CA LEU A 111 13.64 -5.08 -22.80
C LEU A 111 12.63 -4.73 -23.91
N GLU A 112 12.57 -3.45 -24.32
CA GLU A 112 11.77 -2.99 -25.47
C GLU A 112 12.25 -3.67 -26.76
N PHE A 113 13.55 -3.67 -27.01
CA PHE A 113 14.15 -4.36 -28.16
C PHE A 113 13.79 -5.86 -28.14
N GLN A 114 14.04 -6.55 -27.02
CA GLN A 114 13.70 -7.97 -26.90
C GLN A 114 12.19 -8.23 -27.12
N ALA A 115 11.32 -7.34 -26.62
CA ALA A 115 9.88 -7.44 -26.80
C ALA A 115 9.48 -7.26 -28.28
N GLN A 116 10.12 -6.33 -28.99
CA GLN A 116 9.90 -6.10 -30.42
C GLN A 116 10.27 -7.33 -31.25
N CYS A 117 11.43 -7.93 -30.97
CA CYS A 117 11.87 -9.12 -31.68
C CYS A 117 10.90 -10.29 -31.52
N TRP A 118 10.29 -10.44 -30.34
CA TRP A 118 9.26 -11.45 -30.11
C TRP A 118 7.90 -11.08 -30.74
N ALA A 119 7.52 -9.79 -30.71
CA ALA A 119 6.32 -9.31 -31.38
C ALA A 119 6.35 -9.60 -32.89
N ASN A 120 7.54 -9.48 -33.50
CA ASN A 120 7.79 -9.81 -34.91
C ASN A 120 7.61 -11.30 -35.25
N GLN A 121 7.40 -12.17 -34.25
CA GLN A 121 7.14 -13.60 -34.47
C GLN A 121 5.64 -13.94 -34.52
N CYS A 122 4.75 -12.98 -34.19
CA CYS A 122 3.30 -13.11 -34.30
C CYS A 122 2.73 -14.38 -33.66
N THR A 123 3.21 -14.75 -32.47
CA THR A 123 2.81 -15.97 -31.77
C THR A 123 2.51 -15.72 -30.30
N MET A 124 1.39 -16.27 -29.80
CA MET A 124 1.07 -16.25 -28.36
C MET A 124 1.89 -17.26 -27.55
N LYS A 125 2.69 -18.09 -28.22
CA LYS A 125 3.63 -18.95 -27.50
C LYS A 125 4.61 -18.05 -26.76
N ARG A 126 4.86 -18.34 -25.49
CA ARG A 126 5.95 -17.71 -24.75
C ARG A 126 7.25 -18.33 -25.22
N GLU A 127 8.24 -17.51 -25.55
CA GLU A 127 9.61 -17.99 -25.79
C GLU A 127 10.21 -18.59 -24.51
N SER A 128 11.10 -19.55 -24.71
CA SER A 128 11.68 -20.37 -23.64
C SER A 128 12.87 -19.71 -22.93
N CYS A 129 13.59 -18.79 -23.57
CA CYS A 129 14.81 -18.21 -22.98
C CYS A 129 15.01 -16.72 -23.30
N ARG A 130 14.84 -15.89 -22.28
CA ARG A 130 15.17 -14.46 -22.28
C ARG A 130 16.01 -14.10 -21.07
N ARG A 131 17.09 -13.36 -21.30
CA ARG A 131 17.91 -12.71 -20.27
C ARG A 131 18.37 -11.34 -20.76
N LYS A 132 18.56 -10.42 -19.83
CA LYS A 132 19.32 -9.21 -20.12
C LYS A 132 20.81 -9.53 -20.24
N TYR A 133 21.58 -8.65 -20.88
CA TYR A 133 23.04 -8.80 -20.98
C TYR A 133 23.77 -8.67 -19.63
N ASP A 134 23.13 -8.08 -18.62
CA ASP A 134 23.63 -8.06 -17.24
C ASP A 134 23.28 -9.36 -16.47
N GLY A 135 22.66 -10.32 -17.15
CA GLY A 135 22.30 -11.63 -16.61
C GLY A 135 20.94 -11.71 -15.93
N GLN A 136 20.18 -10.61 -15.82
CA GLN A 136 18.86 -10.62 -15.21
C GLN A 136 17.89 -11.54 -15.97
N TYR A 137 17.05 -12.29 -15.23
CA TYR A 137 15.96 -13.06 -15.83
C TYR A 137 14.83 -12.13 -16.26
N VAL A 138 14.22 -12.44 -17.41
CA VAL A 138 13.18 -11.61 -18.03
C VAL A 138 11.84 -12.36 -18.10
N GLY A 139 10.82 -11.80 -17.43
CA GLY A 139 9.43 -12.24 -17.50
C GLY A 139 8.70 -11.63 -18.70
N GLN A 140 7.55 -12.17 -19.09
CA GLN A 140 6.79 -11.69 -20.25
C GLN A 140 5.29 -11.82 -20.07
N ASN A 141 4.57 -10.74 -20.43
CA ASN A 141 3.12 -10.74 -20.62
C ASN A 141 2.80 -10.50 -22.09
N LEU A 142 1.78 -11.19 -22.60
CA LEU A 142 1.35 -11.19 -24.00
C LEU A 142 -0.16 -10.92 -24.09
N ALA A 143 -0.60 -10.10 -25.04
CA ALA A 143 -2.02 -9.87 -25.28
C ALA A 143 -2.35 -9.69 -26.77
N TRP A 144 -3.54 -10.17 -27.16
CA TRP A 144 -4.24 -9.70 -28.36
C TRP A 144 -5.14 -8.54 -27.99
N ILE A 145 -5.04 -7.45 -28.74
CA ILE A 145 -5.84 -6.25 -28.56
C ILE A 145 -6.69 -6.05 -29.83
N GLN A 146 -8.02 -6.03 -29.66
CA GLN A 146 -8.98 -5.93 -30.76
C GLN A 146 -9.80 -4.63 -30.75
N GLN A 147 -10.23 -4.16 -29.56
CA GLN A 147 -10.96 -2.90 -29.37
C GLN A 147 -10.46 -2.07 -28.17
N GLU A 148 -9.60 -2.65 -27.33
CA GLU A 148 -9.04 -1.99 -26.15
C GLU A 148 -7.77 -1.20 -26.50
N SER A 149 -7.33 -0.31 -25.60
CA SER A 149 -5.99 0.28 -25.71
C SER A 149 -4.94 -0.63 -25.07
N VAL A 150 -3.65 -0.37 -25.30
CA VAL A 150 -2.56 -1.05 -24.57
C VAL A 150 -2.70 -0.88 -23.05
N ILE A 151 -3.28 0.22 -22.59
CA ILE A 151 -3.61 0.46 -21.19
C ILE A 151 -4.74 -0.47 -20.73
N GLY A 152 -5.76 -0.70 -21.57
CA GLY A 152 -6.79 -1.71 -21.35
C GLY A 152 -6.19 -3.11 -21.16
N ALA A 153 -5.24 -3.51 -22.02
CA ALA A 153 -4.54 -4.79 -21.88
C ALA A 153 -3.78 -4.93 -20.55
N ILE A 154 -3.11 -3.86 -20.08
CA ILE A 154 -2.43 -3.84 -18.78
C ILE A 154 -3.43 -3.99 -17.63
N HIS A 155 -4.58 -3.31 -17.72
CA HIS A 155 -5.66 -3.51 -16.75
C HIS A 155 -6.19 -4.95 -16.78
N SER A 156 -6.36 -5.55 -17.95
CA SER A 156 -6.77 -6.94 -18.11
C SER A 156 -5.77 -7.91 -17.47
N PHE A 157 -4.46 -7.70 -17.63
CA PHE A 157 -3.43 -8.44 -16.89
C PHE A 157 -3.62 -8.31 -15.37
N PHE A 158 -3.86 -7.09 -14.89
CA PHE A 158 -4.08 -6.86 -13.46
C PHE A 158 -5.36 -7.56 -12.96
N GLN A 159 -6.44 -7.55 -13.73
CA GLN A 159 -7.73 -8.13 -13.35
C GLN A 159 -7.73 -9.66 -13.27
N GLU A 160 -6.71 -10.34 -13.82
CA GLU A 160 -6.55 -11.80 -13.63
C GLU A 160 -6.43 -12.19 -12.15
N CYS A 161 -6.10 -11.25 -11.27
CA CYS A 161 -6.13 -11.37 -9.82
C CYS A 161 -7.43 -11.97 -9.27
N LYS A 162 -8.57 -11.76 -9.95
CA LYS A 162 -9.89 -12.31 -9.59
C LYS A 162 -9.99 -13.82 -9.80
N ASN A 163 -9.06 -14.37 -10.57
CA ASN A 163 -9.07 -15.75 -11.05
C ASN A 163 -7.94 -16.57 -10.41
N ILE A 164 -7.26 -16.05 -9.38
CA ILE A 164 -6.26 -16.80 -8.62
C ILE A 164 -6.63 -16.92 -7.14
N SER A 165 -6.07 -17.93 -6.50
CA SER A 165 -6.12 -18.07 -5.03
C SER A 165 -5.32 -16.98 -4.34
N PHE A 166 -5.82 -16.52 -3.18
CA PHE A 166 -5.06 -15.68 -2.24
C PHE A 166 -3.70 -16.29 -1.88
N HIS A 167 -3.62 -17.63 -1.77
CA HIS A 167 -2.40 -18.34 -1.40
C HIS A 167 -1.27 -18.21 -2.42
N LYS A 168 -1.60 -17.98 -3.70
CA LYS A 168 -0.62 -17.84 -4.79
C LYS A 168 0.33 -16.64 -4.58
N ILE A 169 -0.05 -15.65 -3.76
CA ILE A 169 0.84 -14.52 -3.40
C ILE A 169 1.97 -14.93 -2.46
N PHE A 170 1.70 -15.81 -1.50
CA PHE A 170 2.68 -16.26 -0.50
C PHE A 170 3.58 -17.35 -1.04
N ASN A 171 3.01 -18.19 -1.88
CA ASN A 171 3.68 -19.32 -2.49
C ASN A 171 3.20 -19.45 -3.92
N TYR A 172 3.98 -18.93 -4.86
CA TYR A 172 3.63 -19.04 -6.26
C TYR A 172 3.72 -20.49 -6.72
N TYR A 173 2.72 -20.93 -7.47
CA TYR A 173 2.65 -22.21 -8.16
C TYR A 173 2.09 -22.01 -9.57
N ALA A 174 2.49 -22.89 -10.49
CA ALA A 174 1.98 -22.87 -11.86
C ALA A 174 0.66 -23.65 -11.94
N GLU A 175 -0.42 -22.98 -12.33
CA GLU A 175 -1.74 -23.57 -12.62
C GLU A 175 -2.14 -23.10 -14.03
N ASP A 176 -1.79 -23.87 -15.06
CA ASP A 176 -2.14 -23.64 -16.47
C ASP A 176 -1.93 -22.20 -16.99
N GLY A 177 -1.03 -21.43 -16.36
CA GLY A 177 -0.76 -20.03 -16.68
C GLY A 177 -1.79 -19.01 -16.18
N ARG A 178 -2.82 -19.41 -15.41
CA ARG A 178 -3.89 -18.54 -14.94
C ARG A 178 -3.38 -17.53 -13.91
N GLY A 179 -3.52 -16.24 -14.19
CA GLY A 179 -3.07 -15.16 -13.30
C GLY A 179 -1.56 -14.91 -13.31
N ASP A 180 -0.84 -15.55 -14.22
CA ASP A 180 0.60 -15.34 -14.37
C ASP A 180 0.91 -13.92 -14.83
N SER A 181 0.03 -13.29 -15.61
CA SER A 181 0.23 -11.91 -16.06
C SER A 181 0.08 -10.94 -14.89
N PHE A 182 -0.93 -11.16 -14.04
CA PHE A 182 -1.12 -10.40 -12.81
C PHE A 182 0.08 -10.52 -11.88
N THR A 183 0.48 -11.76 -11.56
CA THR A 183 1.57 -12.03 -10.62
C THR A 183 2.92 -11.50 -11.12
N GLN A 184 3.17 -11.52 -12.43
CA GLN A 184 4.33 -10.85 -13.02
C GLN A 184 4.25 -9.32 -12.90
N LEU A 185 3.08 -8.72 -13.18
CA LEU A 185 2.87 -7.27 -13.09
C LEU A 185 3.12 -6.75 -11.68
N VAL A 186 2.71 -7.51 -10.65
CA VAL A 186 2.84 -7.15 -9.23
C VAL A 186 4.04 -7.80 -8.54
N TYR A 187 4.99 -8.37 -9.28
CA TYR A 187 6.16 -8.99 -8.69
C TYR A 187 7.06 -7.94 -8.01
N TRP A 188 7.38 -8.13 -6.73
CA TRP A 188 7.97 -7.06 -5.91
C TRP A 188 9.32 -6.55 -6.40
N ASN A 189 10.14 -7.44 -6.95
CA ASN A 189 11.53 -7.15 -7.30
C ASN A 189 11.71 -6.72 -8.78
N THR A 190 10.62 -6.67 -9.56
CA THR A 190 10.68 -6.09 -10.91
C THR A 190 10.93 -4.59 -10.80
N THR A 191 11.95 -4.10 -11.52
CA THR A 191 12.38 -2.70 -11.54
C THR A 191 12.36 -2.08 -12.93
N GLN A 192 12.25 -2.90 -13.98
CA GLN A 192 12.39 -2.47 -15.36
C GLN A 192 11.34 -3.15 -16.24
N ILE A 193 10.83 -2.40 -17.21
CA ILE A 193 9.89 -2.88 -18.21
C ILE A 193 10.27 -2.34 -19.58
N GLY A 194 10.07 -3.14 -20.63
CA GLY A 194 10.08 -2.65 -22.00
C GLY A 194 9.05 -3.42 -22.81
N CYS A 195 8.29 -2.72 -23.64
CA CYS A 195 7.17 -3.29 -24.38
C CYS A 195 7.23 -2.92 -25.86
N ALA A 196 6.60 -3.75 -26.68
CA ALA A 196 6.42 -3.53 -28.10
C ALA A 196 5.00 -3.90 -28.53
N ARG A 197 4.54 -3.33 -29.64
CA ARG A 197 3.31 -3.76 -30.30
C ARG A 197 3.47 -3.79 -31.82
N VAL A 198 2.79 -4.75 -32.43
CA VAL A 198 2.70 -4.89 -33.89
C VAL A 198 1.26 -5.20 -34.26
N THR A 199 0.88 -5.04 -35.52
CA THR A 199 -0.40 -5.53 -36.02
C THR A 199 -0.18 -6.50 -37.17
N TYR A 200 -1.04 -7.51 -37.27
CA TYR A 200 -1.08 -8.45 -38.39
C TYR A 200 -2.46 -9.10 -38.49
N GLU A 201 -2.71 -9.82 -39.59
CA GLU A 201 -3.96 -10.55 -39.85
C GLU A 201 -3.82 -12.03 -39.48
N LEU A 202 -4.80 -12.56 -38.73
CA LEU A 202 -4.86 -13.99 -38.43
C LEU A 202 -5.27 -14.79 -39.67
N PRO A 203 -4.80 -16.05 -39.80
CA PRO A 203 -5.32 -16.94 -40.83
C PRO A 203 -6.85 -17.05 -40.69
N PHE A 204 -7.57 -16.89 -41.81
CA PHE A 204 -9.04 -17.04 -41.89
C PHE A 204 -9.90 -15.95 -41.21
N GLN A 205 -9.31 -14.83 -40.77
CA GLN A 205 -10.04 -13.65 -40.30
C GLN A 205 -9.53 -12.37 -40.96
N SER A 206 -10.42 -11.59 -41.58
CA SER A 206 -10.06 -10.29 -42.19
C SER A 206 -9.83 -9.17 -41.17
N SER A 207 -9.95 -9.44 -39.86
CA SER A 207 -9.72 -8.46 -38.80
C SER A 207 -8.25 -8.42 -38.38
N ARG A 208 -7.61 -7.26 -38.53
CA ARG A 208 -6.29 -6.99 -37.94
C ARG A 208 -6.36 -7.03 -36.41
N ARG A 209 -5.35 -7.63 -35.77
CA ARG A 209 -5.20 -7.60 -34.31
C ARG A 209 -3.87 -6.98 -33.94
N ILE A 210 -3.88 -6.18 -32.87
CA ILE A 210 -2.64 -5.68 -32.28
C ILE A 210 -2.10 -6.76 -31.34
N PHE A 211 -0.87 -7.20 -31.57
CA PHE A 211 -0.11 -8.03 -30.66
C PHE A 211 0.68 -7.15 -29.71
N PHE A 212 0.51 -7.32 -28.41
CA PHE A 212 1.20 -6.54 -27.39
C PHE A 212 2.08 -7.45 -26.53
N VAL A 213 3.36 -7.08 -26.42
CA VAL A 213 4.39 -7.82 -25.67
C VAL A 213 5.03 -6.88 -24.66
N CYS A 214 5.07 -7.28 -23.39
CA CYS A 214 5.83 -6.57 -22.35
C CYS A 214 6.80 -7.53 -21.66
N ASN A 215 8.06 -7.12 -21.58
CA ASN A 215 9.13 -7.82 -20.88
C ASN A 215 9.46 -7.12 -19.56
N TYR A 216 9.74 -7.90 -18.51
CA TYR A 216 9.91 -7.43 -17.13
C TYR A 216 11.23 -7.94 -16.53
N ALA A 217 12.03 -7.06 -15.93
CA ALA A 217 13.25 -7.45 -15.21
C ALA A 217 13.29 -6.88 -13.78
N TRP A 218 13.49 -7.69 -12.74
CA TRP A 218 13.58 -9.15 -12.73
C TRP A 218 12.25 -9.86 -13.06
N SER A 219 12.32 -11.08 -13.59
CA SER A 219 11.17 -11.95 -13.79
C SER A 219 10.55 -12.39 -12.47
N GLY A 220 9.22 -12.47 -12.44
CA GLY A 220 8.44 -13.03 -11.34
C GLY A 220 8.17 -14.52 -11.50
N ASN A 221 7.11 -14.99 -10.84
CA ASN A 221 6.52 -16.31 -11.05
C ASN A 221 7.46 -17.49 -10.74
N TRP A 222 8.29 -17.31 -9.71
CA TRP A 222 9.19 -18.34 -9.21
C TRP A 222 8.42 -19.33 -8.34
N ILE A 223 8.32 -20.58 -8.79
CA ILE A 223 7.67 -21.66 -8.03
C ILE A 223 8.27 -21.75 -6.62
N GLY A 224 7.41 -21.83 -5.60
CA GLY A 224 7.87 -21.92 -4.22
C GLY A 224 8.20 -20.58 -3.57
N LYS A 225 8.09 -19.46 -4.30
CA LYS A 225 8.48 -18.13 -3.82
C LYS A 225 7.28 -17.19 -3.76
N PRO A 226 7.29 -16.21 -2.85
CA PRO A 226 6.25 -15.20 -2.80
C PRO A 226 6.31 -14.27 -4.01
N VAL A 227 5.14 -13.84 -4.48
CA VAL A 227 5.00 -12.82 -5.53
C VAL A 227 5.45 -11.46 -5.01
N TYR A 228 5.12 -11.14 -3.76
CA TYR A 228 5.67 -9.99 -3.05
C TYR A 228 5.76 -10.24 -1.55
N ILE A 229 6.65 -9.49 -0.88
CA ILE A 229 6.86 -9.61 0.55
C ILE A 229 5.75 -8.84 1.27
N THR A 230 4.89 -9.55 1.97
CA THR A 230 3.78 -8.93 2.70
C THR A 230 4.26 -8.09 3.88
N GLY A 231 3.51 -7.03 4.17
CA GLY A 231 3.77 -6.13 5.29
C GLY A 231 3.43 -4.68 4.97
N PRO A 232 3.64 -3.75 5.93
CA PRO A 232 3.23 -2.35 5.77
C PRO A 232 3.82 -1.72 4.49
N PRO A 233 3.06 -0.94 3.72
CA PRO A 233 3.53 -0.42 2.43
C PRO A 233 4.85 0.35 2.54
N ALA A 234 5.80 0.00 1.66
CA ALA A 234 7.15 0.58 1.62
C ALA A 234 7.89 0.62 2.98
N SER A 235 7.62 -0.34 3.89
CA SER A 235 8.30 -0.44 5.18
C SER A 235 9.59 -1.25 5.16
N LYS A 236 9.80 -2.04 4.11
CA LYS A 236 10.98 -2.90 3.90
C LYS A 236 11.61 -2.60 2.54
N CYS A 237 11.78 -1.31 2.23
CA CYS A 237 12.43 -0.94 0.99
C CYS A 237 13.85 -1.51 0.90
N PRO A 238 14.22 -2.15 -0.23
CA PRO A 238 15.56 -2.70 -0.41
C PRO A 238 16.65 -1.65 -0.25
N ARG A 239 17.87 -2.10 0.10
CA ARG A 239 19.03 -1.21 0.25
C ARG A 239 19.24 -0.36 -1.02
N GLY A 240 19.47 0.93 -0.83
CA GLY A 240 19.60 1.90 -1.93
C GLY A 240 18.27 2.37 -2.51
N THR A 241 17.14 2.03 -1.87
CA THR A 241 15.83 2.59 -2.21
C THR A 241 15.16 3.14 -0.97
N GLU A 242 14.22 4.05 -1.19
CA GLU A 242 13.39 4.64 -0.15
C GLU A 242 11.93 4.75 -0.61
N ARG A 243 11.04 5.20 0.27
CA ARG A 243 9.62 5.30 -0.04
C ARG A 243 9.40 6.33 -1.15
N HIS A 244 8.65 5.94 -2.18
CA HIS A 244 8.27 6.84 -3.26
C HIS A 244 7.23 7.87 -2.77
N ILE A 245 7.46 9.16 -3.06
CA ILE A 245 6.63 10.28 -2.58
C ILE A 245 5.20 10.23 -3.17
N LYS A 246 5.07 10.07 -4.50
CA LYS A 246 3.79 9.91 -5.22
C LYS A 246 3.15 8.53 -5.01
N PHE A 247 3.89 7.46 -5.30
CA PHE A 247 3.43 6.09 -5.17
C PHE A 247 3.79 5.52 -3.80
N LYS A 248 3.09 5.95 -2.74
CA LYS A 248 3.43 5.68 -1.33
C LYS A 248 3.62 4.20 -0.96
N GLY A 249 3.09 3.27 -1.75
CA GLY A 249 3.27 1.83 -1.58
C GLY A 249 4.54 1.27 -2.22
N LEU A 250 5.30 2.08 -2.95
CA LEU A 250 6.47 1.67 -3.72
C LEU A 250 7.79 2.16 -3.12
N CYS A 251 8.85 1.45 -3.48
CA CYS A 251 10.24 1.80 -3.20
C CYS A 251 10.93 2.30 -4.47
N THR A 252 11.59 3.44 -4.38
CA THR A 252 12.23 4.17 -5.48
C THR A 252 13.72 4.38 -5.21
N THR A 253 14.53 4.44 -6.27
CA THR A 253 15.93 4.91 -6.18
C THR A 253 16.05 6.43 -6.32
N ASP A 254 14.99 7.11 -6.75
CA ASP A 254 14.98 8.55 -7.01
C ASP A 254 13.63 9.19 -6.63
N PRO A 255 13.45 9.59 -5.37
CA PRO A 255 12.21 10.23 -4.92
C PRO A 255 11.94 11.57 -5.64
N SER A 256 13.00 12.19 -6.18
CA SER A 256 13.00 13.56 -6.71
C SER A 256 12.59 13.63 -8.18
N LYS A 257 12.79 12.57 -8.98
CA LYS A 257 12.37 12.49 -10.40
C LYS A 257 10.90 12.18 -10.62
N SER A 258 10.06 12.31 -9.58
CA SER A 258 8.60 12.23 -9.69
C SER A 258 7.93 13.43 -10.41
N LYS A 259 8.66 14.08 -11.33
CA LYS A 259 8.11 15.10 -12.22
C LYS A 259 7.09 14.45 -13.17
N ILE A 260 5.94 15.10 -13.24
CA ILE A 260 4.76 14.74 -14.00
C ILE A 260 5.11 14.70 -15.50
N PRO A 261 4.78 13.64 -16.27
CA PRO A 261 4.51 13.79 -17.70
C PRO A 261 3.41 14.84 -17.84
N ASN A 262 3.70 15.96 -18.49
CA ASN A 262 2.78 17.06 -18.68
C ASN A 262 1.48 16.60 -19.38
N ILE A 263 0.50 16.15 -18.62
CA ILE A 263 -0.90 16.04 -19.03
C ILE A 263 -1.66 17.07 -18.22
N CYS A 264 -1.53 18.33 -18.62
CA CYS A 264 -2.39 19.46 -18.26
C CYS A 264 -2.02 20.69 -19.12
N ARG A 265 -2.52 20.74 -20.36
CA ARG A 265 -2.86 21.97 -21.11
C ARG A 265 -3.97 21.52 -22.06
N PHE A 266 -5.25 21.81 -21.80
CA PHE A 266 -5.86 23.10 -22.07
C PHE A 266 -6.87 23.48 -20.97
N ALA A 267 -6.54 24.51 -20.19
CA ALA A 267 -7.49 25.50 -19.70
C ALA A 267 -6.64 26.69 -19.23
N ALA A 268 -6.87 27.84 -19.84
CA ALA A 268 -6.24 29.09 -19.47
C ALA A 268 -6.74 29.51 -18.08
N ASP A 269 -5.88 29.44 -17.08
CA ASP A 269 -5.62 30.60 -16.22
C ASP A 269 -4.38 30.37 -15.36
N ARG A 270 -3.47 31.35 -15.33
CA ARG A 270 -2.26 31.32 -14.49
C ARG A 270 -2.60 31.99 -13.17
N ASN A 271 -2.51 31.23 -12.08
CA ASN A 271 -2.03 31.63 -10.74
C ASN A 271 -2.86 30.99 -9.62
N ARG A 272 -2.35 29.89 -9.05
CA ARG A 272 -2.20 29.59 -7.61
C ARG A 272 -2.04 28.07 -7.40
N CYS A 273 -0.81 27.64 -7.17
CA CYS A 273 -0.52 26.44 -6.38
C CYS A 273 0.63 26.80 -5.43
N ILE A 274 0.34 26.87 -4.12
CA ILE A 274 1.36 26.98 -3.07
C ILE A 274 1.64 25.56 -2.54
N PRO A 275 2.89 25.11 -2.37
CA PRO A 275 3.21 23.80 -1.81
C PRO A 275 3.19 23.82 -0.29
N TYR A 276 2.49 22.86 0.33
CA TYR A 276 2.57 22.56 1.76
C TYR A 276 3.53 21.37 1.94
N LEU A 277 4.75 21.61 2.44
CA LEU A 277 5.63 20.61 3.09
C LEU A 277 6.89 21.29 3.65
N SER A 278 6.75 21.98 4.77
CA SER A 278 7.85 22.15 5.73
C SER A 278 7.28 22.32 7.13
N MET A 279 7.24 21.24 7.92
CA MET A 279 7.22 21.28 9.39
C MET A 279 7.07 19.85 9.90
N VAL A 280 8.18 19.21 10.29
CA VAL A 280 8.30 18.43 11.55
C VAL A 280 9.79 18.33 11.88
N LYS A 281 10.34 19.35 12.54
CA LYS A 281 11.47 19.19 13.47
C LYS A 281 11.27 20.16 14.62
N ASN A 282 11.38 19.63 15.83
CA ASN A 282 11.26 20.27 17.15
C ASN A 282 9.82 20.49 17.64
N VAL A 283 9.33 19.56 18.47
CA VAL A 283 8.30 19.87 19.47
C VAL A 283 8.81 19.34 20.81
N ASP A 284 9.66 20.13 21.44
CA ASP A 284 9.83 20.13 22.88
C ASP A 284 9.54 21.55 23.36
N ARG A 285 8.47 21.67 24.16
CA ARG A 285 7.99 22.82 24.96
C ARG A 285 7.00 23.83 24.33
N LEU A 286 5.83 23.85 24.99
CA LEU A 286 4.79 24.90 25.13
C LEU A 286 3.65 24.93 24.09
N GLU A 287 2.65 24.06 24.30
CA GLU A 287 1.25 24.31 23.91
C GLU A 287 0.33 24.10 25.13
N PRO A 288 -0.80 24.83 25.25
CA PRO A 288 -1.72 24.70 26.36
C PRO A 288 -2.27 23.27 26.44
N ARG A 289 -2.23 22.65 27.62
CA ARG A 289 -2.80 21.31 27.84
C ARG A 289 -4.30 21.35 27.53
N ILE A 290 -4.70 20.76 26.41
CA ILE A 290 -6.10 20.57 26.06
C ILE A 290 -6.81 19.79 27.17
N ASN A 291 -7.87 20.37 27.73
CA ASN A 291 -8.56 19.83 28.90
C ASN A 291 -9.91 19.17 28.55
N TYR A 292 -9.88 17.87 28.27
CA TYR A 292 -11.07 17.01 28.14
C TYR A 292 -11.96 16.91 29.41
N CYS A 293 -11.60 17.54 30.55
CA CYS A 293 -12.44 17.58 31.75
C CYS A 293 -13.47 18.72 31.77
N GLU A 294 -13.44 19.64 30.80
CA GLU A 294 -14.42 20.73 30.72
C GLU A 294 -15.85 20.20 30.53
N ASP A 295 -16.84 20.93 31.07
CA ASP A 295 -18.25 20.48 31.09
C ASP A 295 -18.83 20.21 29.70
N LYS A 296 -18.43 20.98 28.68
CA LYS A 296 -18.82 20.77 27.28
C LYS A 296 -18.37 19.42 26.69
N TYR A 297 -17.45 18.72 27.36
CA TYR A 297 -16.95 17.41 26.96
C TYR A 297 -17.54 16.25 27.79
N LYS A 298 -18.58 16.52 28.59
CA LYS A 298 -19.33 15.49 29.33
C LYS A 298 -20.43 14.87 28.46
N CYS A 299 -20.68 13.59 28.65
CA CYS A 299 -21.78 12.86 28.01
C CYS A 299 -22.77 12.44 29.09
N TYR A 300 -23.97 13.03 29.12
CA TYR A 300 -25.01 12.67 30.09
C TYR A 300 -24.53 12.68 31.57
N GLY A 301 -23.69 13.66 31.93
CA GLY A 301 -23.11 13.79 33.28
C GLY A 301 -21.80 13.05 33.50
N GLU A 302 -21.43 12.12 32.61
CA GLU A 302 -20.15 11.41 32.66
C GLU A 302 -19.01 12.23 32.07
N VAL A 303 -17.86 12.25 32.75
CA VAL A 303 -16.65 12.88 32.22
C VAL A 303 -16.09 12.12 31.02
N ASN A 304 -15.48 12.86 30.09
CA ASN A 304 -14.79 12.29 28.92
C ASN A 304 -13.77 11.23 29.36
N THR A 305 -13.63 10.17 28.56
CA THR A 305 -12.68 9.07 28.81
C THR A 305 -11.25 9.56 29.03
N VAL A 306 -10.79 10.57 28.29
CA VAL A 306 -9.45 11.12 28.49
C VAL A 306 -9.33 11.79 29.86
N CYS A 307 -10.35 12.54 30.28
CA CYS A 307 -10.40 13.15 31.60
C CYS A 307 -10.42 12.09 32.72
N ARG A 308 -11.28 11.08 32.59
CA ARG A 308 -11.38 9.95 33.53
C ARG A 308 -10.03 9.26 33.72
N LEU A 309 -9.18 9.27 32.69
CA LEU A 309 -7.85 8.68 32.67
C LEU A 309 -6.74 9.71 32.90
N ASN A 310 -7.03 10.84 33.56
CA ASN A 310 -6.06 11.88 33.93
C ASN A 310 -5.21 12.40 32.75
N HIS A 311 -5.76 12.40 31.54
CA HIS A 311 -5.11 12.84 30.29
C HIS A 311 -3.85 12.06 29.86
N ASN A 312 -3.39 11.12 30.68
CA ASN A 312 -2.15 10.39 30.44
C ASN A 312 -2.41 9.08 29.70
N CYS A 313 -3.68 8.63 29.65
CA CYS A 313 -4.14 7.45 28.93
C CYS A 313 -3.24 6.24 29.18
N LEU A 314 -2.73 6.13 30.41
CA LEU A 314 -1.73 5.12 30.75
C LEU A 314 -2.30 3.73 30.57
N GLN A 315 -1.44 2.86 30.06
CA GLN A 315 -1.76 1.47 29.88
C GLN A 315 -1.86 0.77 31.24
N LYS A 316 -2.98 0.08 31.49
CA LYS A 316 -3.13 -0.74 32.69
C LYS A 316 -2.23 -1.97 32.63
N SER A 317 -1.79 -2.43 33.80
CA SER A 317 -0.85 -3.56 33.96
C SER A 317 -1.37 -4.90 33.41
N ASN A 318 -2.68 -5.07 33.24
CA ASN A 318 -3.29 -6.24 32.62
C ASN A 318 -3.20 -6.23 31.08
N CYS A 319 -2.82 -5.11 30.46
CA CYS A 319 -2.51 -5.04 29.04
C CYS A 319 -1.03 -5.34 28.76
N ALA A 320 -0.75 -6.02 27.66
CA ALA A 320 0.60 -6.25 27.18
C ALA A 320 1.21 -4.98 26.56
N LEU A 321 2.47 -4.69 26.90
CA LEU A 321 3.22 -3.52 26.43
C LEU A 321 3.37 -3.50 24.89
N GLY A 322 3.23 -2.31 24.28
CA GLY A 322 3.58 -2.07 22.87
C GLY A 322 2.51 -2.42 21.83
N THR A 323 1.23 -2.34 22.18
CA THR A 323 0.13 -2.93 21.39
C THR A 323 -0.69 -1.93 20.58
N GLN A 324 -0.07 -0.86 20.08
CA GLN A 324 -0.75 0.14 19.24
C GLN A 324 -1.00 -0.37 17.81
N LEU A 325 -1.97 0.25 17.12
CA LEU A 325 -2.17 -0.01 15.68
C LEU A 325 -1.00 0.54 14.87
N LYS A 326 -0.47 -0.31 13.99
CA LYS A 326 0.50 0.13 12.96
C LYS A 326 -0.23 0.98 11.92
N GLN A 327 0.48 1.91 11.28
CA GLN A 327 -0.09 2.72 10.20
C GLN A 327 -0.76 1.89 9.09
N SER A 328 -0.22 0.72 8.76
CA SER A 328 -0.84 -0.21 7.80
C SER A 328 -2.17 -0.78 8.27
N GLU A 329 -2.32 -1.03 9.56
CA GLU A 329 -3.57 -1.53 10.14
C GLU A 329 -4.62 -0.41 10.14
N LYS A 330 -4.23 0.83 10.46
CA LYS A 330 -5.11 2.02 10.36
C LYS A 330 -5.64 2.20 8.94
N MET A 331 -4.75 2.13 7.94
CA MET A 331 -5.12 2.22 6.53
C MET A 331 -6.05 1.08 6.09
N LEU A 332 -5.73 -0.16 6.48
CA LEU A 332 -6.57 -1.32 6.18
C LEU A 332 -7.97 -1.19 6.80
N ILE A 333 -8.05 -0.71 8.04
CA ILE A 333 -9.31 -0.44 8.72
C ILE A 333 -10.11 0.57 7.91
N LEU A 334 -9.56 1.76 7.61
CA LEU A 334 -10.27 2.80 6.87
C LEU A 334 -10.76 2.31 5.50
N GLN A 335 -9.88 1.64 4.74
CA GLN A 335 -10.19 1.10 3.44
C GLN A 335 -11.30 0.04 3.48
N ARG A 336 -11.26 -0.88 4.46
CA ARG A 336 -12.33 -1.88 4.61
C ARG A 336 -13.67 -1.25 4.95
N HIS A 337 -13.69 -0.23 5.81
CA HIS A 337 -14.94 0.48 6.11
C HIS A 337 -15.51 1.15 4.85
N ASN A 338 -14.70 1.92 4.11
CA ASN A 338 -15.16 2.57 2.87
C ASN A 338 -15.56 1.56 1.80
N HIS A 339 -14.86 0.42 1.70
CA HIS A 339 -15.25 -0.66 0.80
C HIS A 339 -16.63 -1.24 1.16
N TYR A 340 -16.88 -1.54 2.43
CA TYR A 340 -18.17 -2.07 2.88
C TYR A 340 -19.31 -1.05 2.70
N ARG A 341 -19.04 0.22 2.97
CA ARG A 341 -19.98 1.32 2.73
C ARG A 341 -20.32 1.44 1.24
N ASP A 342 -19.33 1.37 0.36
CA ASP A 342 -19.52 1.39 -1.10
C ASP A 342 -20.31 0.18 -1.59
N LEU A 343 -20.03 -1.01 -1.03
CA LEU A 343 -20.73 -2.25 -1.37
C LEU A 343 -22.22 -2.16 -1.00
N VAL A 344 -22.53 -1.67 0.20
CA VAL A 344 -23.92 -1.44 0.66
C VAL A 344 -24.59 -0.37 -0.21
N ALA A 345 -23.91 0.75 -0.47
CA ALA A 345 -24.46 1.83 -1.27
C ALA A 345 -24.87 1.35 -2.67
N ARG A 346 -24.04 0.52 -3.31
CA ARG A 346 -24.32 -0.08 -4.63
C ARG A 346 -25.26 -1.29 -4.60
N GLY A 347 -25.88 -1.59 -3.45
CA GLY A 347 -26.83 -2.69 -3.28
C GLY A 347 -26.20 -4.08 -3.42
N GLY A 348 -24.87 -4.20 -3.35
CA GLY A 348 -24.15 -5.47 -3.38
C GLY A 348 -24.47 -6.39 -4.57
N LYS A 349 -24.94 -5.85 -5.70
CA LYS A 349 -25.48 -6.62 -6.84
C LYS A 349 -26.58 -7.62 -6.45
N GLY A 350 -27.39 -7.29 -5.44
CA GLY A 350 -28.44 -8.17 -4.92
C GLY A 350 -27.95 -9.32 -4.02
N ARG A 351 -26.64 -9.40 -3.75
CA ARG A 351 -26.02 -10.48 -2.97
C ARG A 351 -25.87 -10.16 -1.49
N LEU A 352 -25.97 -8.89 -1.09
CA LEU A 352 -25.98 -8.52 0.32
C LEU A 352 -27.35 -8.81 0.92
N LYS A 353 -27.42 -9.85 1.76
CA LYS A 353 -28.66 -10.37 2.35
C LYS A 353 -28.81 -9.94 3.81
N MET A 354 -30.02 -9.57 4.16
CA MET A 354 -30.54 -9.45 5.51
C MET A 354 -31.06 -10.82 5.98
N PHE A 355 -31.59 -10.86 7.20
CA PHE A 355 -32.31 -12.02 7.70
C PHE A 355 -33.46 -12.43 6.75
N ASN A 356 -33.78 -13.72 6.70
CA ASN A 356 -34.75 -14.31 5.77
C ASN A 356 -34.44 -14.06 4.28
N ASN A 357 -33.16 -13.92 3.91
CA ASN A 357 -32.68 -13.80 2.52
C ASN A 357 -33.23 -12.58 1.74
N LYS A 358 -33.75 -11.57 2.45
CA LYS A 358 -34.15 -10.29 1.85
C LYS A 358 -32.91 -9.47 1.50
N THR A 359 -32.91 -8.77 0.37
CA THR A 359 -31.76 -7.96 -0.05
C THR A 359 -31.68 -6.65 0.74
N LEU A 360 -30.48 -6.22 1.11
CA LEU A 360 -30.24 -4.89 1.69
C LEU A 360 -30.57 -3.78 0.66
N PRO A 361 -31.29 -2.72 1.04
CA PRO A 361 -31.55 -1.61 0.14
C PRO A 361 -30.24 -0.85 -0.21
N PRO A 362 -30.07 -0.38 -1.45
CA PRO A 362 -28.94 0.50 -1.80
C PRO A 362 -29.06 1.85 -1.07
N ALA A 363 -27.94 2.53 -0.87
CA ALA A 363 -27.87 3.81 -0.16
C ALA A 363 -27.58 4.97 -1.11
N SER A 364 -28.36 6.04 -0.97
CA SER A 364 -28.29 7.23 -1.83
C SER A 364 -27.38 8.35 -1.31
N ASN A 365 -27.05 8.36 -0.02
CA ASN A 365 -26.31 9.44 0.66
C ASN A 365 -25.07 8.95 1.44
N MET A 366 -24.58 7.73 1.17
CA MET A 366 -23.48 7.12 1.93
C MET A 366 -22.19 7.93 1.81
N ARG A 367 -21.67 8.51 2.88
CA ARG A 367 -20.44 9.32 2.83
C ARG A 367 -19.17 8.47 2.94
N GLU A 368 -18.10 8.91 2.31
CA GLU A 368 -16.76 8.37 2.58
C GLU A 368 -16.31 8.71 4.01
N LEU A 369 -15.64 7.76 4.67
CA LEU A 369 -14.93 7.98 5.93
C LEU A 369 -13.50 8.45 5.66
N VAL A 370 -13.05 9.41 6.46
CA VAL A 370 -11.63 9.81 6.55
C VAL A 370 -11.07 9.43 7.92
N TRP A 371 -9.75 9.20 8.01
CA TRP A 371 -9.12 8.92 9.30
C TRP A 371 -9.04 10.21 10.13
N ASP A 372 -9.45 10.14 11.39
CA ASP A 372 -9.33 11.24 12.35
C ASP A 372 -8.42 10.83 13.52
N VAL A 373 -7.39 11.65 13.75
CA VAL A 373 -6.33 11.38 14.75
C VAL A 373 -6.81 11.58 16.18
N GLU A 374 -7.81 12.44 16.40
CA GLU A 374 -8.41 12.64 17.71
C GLU A 374 -9.24 11.40 18.10
N LEU A 375 -10.04 10.88 17.18
CA LEU A 375 -10.80 9.63 17.38
C LEU A 375 -9.88 8.45 17.66
N GLU A 376 -8.73 8.37 16.98
CA GLU A 376 -7.69 7.38 17.27
C GLU A 376 -7.17 7.53 18.70
N PHE A 377 -6.86 8.75 19.13
CA PHE A 377 -6.37 9.03 20.47
C PHE A 377 -7.40 8.62 21.54
N LEU A 378 -8.66 9.04 21.38
CA LEU A 378 -9.77 8.62 22.25
C LEU A 378 -9.88 7.08 22.31
N ALA A 379 -9.81 6.41 21.15
CA ALA A 379 -9.87 4.95 21.08
C ALA A 379 -8.67 4.29 21.78
N GLN A 380 -7.46 4.88 21.68
CA GLN A 380 -6.26 4.33 22.31
C GLN A 380 -6.31 4.48 23.82
N CYS A 381 -6.81 5.60 24.33
CA CYS A 381 -7.04 5.82 25.76
C CYS A 381 -7.92 4.70 26.35
N TRP A 382 -8.99 4.33 25.65
CA TRP A 382 -9.86 3.25 26.08
C TRP A 382 -9.26 1.86 25.88
N ALA A 383 -8.63 1.60 24.73
CA ALA A 383 -7.98 0.32 24.44
C ALA A 383 -6.93 -0.03 25.51
N ASN A 384 -6.18 0.97 25.97
CA ASN A 384 -5.16 0.89 27.02
C ASN A 384 -5.69 0.42 28.39
N GLN A 385 -7.02 0.35 28.57
CA GLN A 385 -7.62 -0.14 29.79
C GLN A 385 -7.84 -1.66 29.78
N CYS A 386 -7.87 -2.29 28.60
CA CYS A 386 -8.22 -3.71 28.39
C CYS A 386 -9.49 -4.14 29.16
N ILE A 387 -10.46 -3.23 29.29
CA ILE A 387 -11.77 -3.51 29.87
C ILE A 387 -12.71 -3.83 28.72
N LEU A 388 -13.29 -5.03 28.74
CA LEU A 388 -14.24 -5.47 27.72
C LEU A 388 -15.58 -4.77 27.95
N GLY A 389 -15.80 -3.67 27.23
CA GLY A 389 -17.01 -2.86 27.31
C GLY A 389 -16.78 -1.49 26.68
N HIS A 390 -17.86 -0.76 26.43
CA HIS A 390 -17.77 0.62 25.95
C HIS A 390 -17.29 1.56 27.04
N ASP A 391 -16.58 2.61 26.64
CA ASP A 391 -16.39 3.72 27.55
C ASP A 391 -17.72 4.43 27.83
N ALA A 392 -17.77 5.12 28.97
CA ALA A 392 -18.98 5.82 29.39
C ALA A 392 -19.19 7.15 28.64
N CYS A 393 -18.12 7.76 28.13
CA CYS A 393 -18.22 9.03 27.41
C CYS A 393 -16.98 9.27 26.53
N SER A 394 -17.23 9.46 25.24
CA SER A 394 -16.26 9.96 24.28
C SER A 394 -16.92 11.04 23.42
N ILE A 395 -16.32 12.22 23.39
CA ILE A 395 -16.73 13.35 22.57
C ILE A 395 -15.48 14.08 22.10
N LYS A 396 -15.52 14.62 20.88
CA LYS A 396 -14.40 15.39 20.31
C LYS A 396 -14.30 16.78 20.94
N LEU A 397 -13.18 17.45 20.72
CA LEU A 397 -12.94 18.82 21.19
C LEU A 397 -13.84 19.87 20.54
N ASP A 398 -14.38 19.57 19.36
CA ASP A 398 -15.41 20.37 18.68
C ASP A 398 -16.84 20.02 19.15
N ALA A 399 -16.96 19.24 20.24
CA ALA A 399 -18.21 18.72 20.79
C ALA A 399 -18.99 17.77 19.86
N THR A 400 -18.33 17.20 18.83
CA THR A 400 -18.95 16.15 18.01
C THR A 400 -19.07 14.85 18.79
N SER A 401 -20.27 14.25 18.76
CA SER A 401 -20.55 12.95 19.36
C SER A 401 -19.72 11.83 18.73
N VAL A 402 -19.33 10.84 19.53
CA VAL A 402 -18.51 9.70 19.08
C VAL A 402 -19.25 8.38 19.32
N GLY A 403 -19.48 7.63 18.25
CA GLY A 403 -19.94 6.24 18.30
C GLY A 403 -18.76 5.28 18.41
N GLN A 404 -18.98 4.05 18.87
CA GLN A 404 -17.89 3.11 19.11
C GLN A 404 -18.26 1.67 18.73
N ASN A 405 -17.35 0.99 18.02
CA ASN A 405 -17.39 -0.46 17.80
C ASN A 405 -16.23 -1.13 18.53
N LEU A 406 -16.50 -2.28 19.15
CA LEU A 406 -15.52 -3.02 19.94
C LEU A 406 -15.39 -4.45 19.44
N GLY A 407 -14.15 -4.91 19.30
CA GLY A 407 -13.84 -6.29 18.98
C GLY A 407 -12.85 -6.85 19.97
N TYR A 408 -13.10 -8.05 20.49
CA TYR A 408 -12.11 -8.76 21.30
C TYR A 408 -12.00 -10.22 20.93
N GLY A 409 -10.80 -10.78 21.05
CA GLY A 409 -10.54 -12.18 20.69
C GLY A 409 -9.16 -12.40 20.07
N THR A 410 -8.95 -13.60 19.53
CA THR A 410 -7.72 -13.99 18.82
C THR A 410 -7.77 -13.70 17.32
N LYS A 411 -8.80 -12.97 16.86
CA LYS A 411 -8.98 -12.60 15.45
C LYS A 411 -7.93 -11.58 15.02
N SER A 412 -7.55 -11.62 13.75
CA SER A 412 -6.78 -10.54 13.13
C SER A 412 -7.67 -9.30 12.94
N ILE A 413 -7.06 -8.11 12.84
CA ILE A 413 -7.79 -6.85 12.57
C ILE A 413 -8.76 -6.95 11.39
N PRO A 414 -8.37 -7.50 10.21
CA PRO A 414 -9.30 -7.66 9.10
C PRO A 414 -10.53 -8.50 9.46
N LYS A 415 -10.35 -9.58 10.23
CA LYS A 415 -11.44 -10.46 10.68
C LYS A 415 -12.36 -9.77 11.69
N PHE A 416 -11.87 -8.87 12.53
CA PHE A 416 -12.75 -8.04 13.38
C PHE A 416 -13.65 -7.13 12.54
N ILE A 417 -13.06 -6.40 11.59
CA ILE A 417 -13.84 -5.49 10.73
C ILE A 417 -14.86 -6.25 9.88
N THR A 418 -14.49 -7.43 9.36
CA THR A 418 -15.45 -8.29 8.66
C THR A 418 -16.55 -8.78 9.60
N SER A 419 -16.24 -9.20 10.82
CA SER A 419 -17.28 -9.63 11.75
C SER A 419 -18.24 -8.52 12.19
N PHE A 420 -17.78 -7.27 12.25
CA PHE A 420 -18.67 -6.13 12.45
C PHE A 420 -19.63 -5.95 11.27
N PHE A 421 -19.12 -6.08 10.04
CA PHE A 421 -19.92 -5.96 8.83
C PHE A 421 -20.92 -7.11 8.67
N ASP A 422 -20.50 -8.35 8.95
CA ASP A 422 -21.30 -9.58 8.76
C ASP A 422 -22.58 -9.60 9.61
N GLU A 423 -22.70 -8.73 10.62
CA GLU A 423 -23.96 -8.51 11.34
C GLU A 423 -25.13 -8.07 10.43
N HIS A 424 -24.84 -7.66 9.19
CA HIS A 424 -25.87 -7.38 8.19
C HIS A 424 -26.88 -8.52 7.99
N VAL A 425 -26.46 -9.78 8.20
CA VAL A 425 -27.34 -10.95 8.09
C VAL A 425 -28.37 -11.03 9.22
N ASN A 426 -28.15 -10.29 10.30
CA ASN A 426 -29.06 -10.25 11.45
C ASN A 426 -30.13 -9.16 11.31
N VAL A 427 -29.97 -8.21 10.37
CA VAL A 427 -30.96 -7.16 10.11
C VAL A 427 -32.29 -7.81 9.76
N SER A 428 -33.34 -7.56 10.55
CA SER A 428 -34.61 -8.28 10.42
C SER A 428 -35.43 -7.83 9.20
N ASN A 429 -35.43 -6.53 8.90
CA ASN A 429 -36.07 -5.96 7.73
C ASN A 429 -35.51 -4.56 7.42
N ALA A 430 -35.83 -4.01 6.24
CA ALA A 430 -35.36 -2.70 5.81
C ALA A 430 -35.89 -1.53 6.65
N SER A 431 -37.04 -1.68 7.32
CA SER A 431 -37.58 -0.63 8.21
C SER A 431 -36.65 -0.36 9.39
N VAL A 432 -35.94 -1.38 9.88
CA VAL A 432 -34.90 -1.20 10.93
C VAL A 432 -33.76 -0.30 10.47
N LEU A 433 -33.48 -0.23 9.17
CA LEU A 433 -32.47 0.70 8.65
C LEU A 433 -33.05 2.08 8.33
N ALA A 434 -34.33 2.16 7.96
CA ALA A 434 -35.03 3.41 7.71
C ALA A 434 -35.37 4.17 9.01
N HIS A 435 -35.61 3.43 10.09
CA HIS A 435 -35.86 3.93 11.44
C HIS A 435 -35.02 3.06 12.37
N TYR A 436 -33.83 3.53 12.72
CA TYR A 436 -32.93 2.74 13.53
C TYR A 436 -33.58 2.40 14.87
N VAL A 437 -33.76 1.10 15.11
CA VAL A 437 -34.23 0.56 16.40
C VAL A 437 -33.16 -0.39 16.89
N ARG A 438 -32.70 -0.15 18.12
CA ARG A 438 -31.78 -1.06 18.80
C ARG A 438 -32.51 -2.37 19.08
N ASP A 439 -32.20 -3.40 18.31
CA ASP A 439 -32.69 -4.76 18.54
C ASP A 439 -31.96 -5.36 19.75
N LYS A 440 -32.71 -5.71 20.80
CA LYS A 440 -32.14 -6.33 22.02
C LYS A 440 -31.82 -7.81 21.83
N ASN A 441 -32.42 -8.45 20.81
CA ASN A 441 -32.28 -9.88 20.55
C ASN A 441 -31.29 -10.19 19.42
N ARG A 442 -30.80 -9.16 18.70
CA ARG A 442 -29.88 -9.32 17.57
C ARG A 442 -28.79 -8.27 17.58
N THR A 443 -27.54 -8.70 17.42
CA THR A 443 -26.40 -7.80 17.28
C THR A 443 -26.33 -7.28 15.84
N ILE A 444 -26.77 -6.03 15.66
CA ILE A 444 -26.65 -5.27 14.39
C ILE A 444 -25.90 -3.95 14.57
N GLY A 445 -25.56 -3.59 15.82
CA GLY A 445 -25.02 -2.29 16.19
C GLY A 445 -23.69 -1.97 15.52
N HIS A 446 -22.82 -2.98 15.38
CA HIS A 446 -21.52 -2.76 14.75
C HIS A 446 -21.68 -2.51 13.26
N PHE A 447 -22.48 -3.32 12.57
CA PHE A 447 -22.77 -3.13 11.14
C PHE A 447 -23.41 -1.77 10.88
N THR A 448 -24.46 -1.43 11.62
CA THR A 448 -25.22 -0.18 11.43
C THR A 448 -24.34 1.06 11.66
N GLN A 449 -23.44 1.04 12.65
CA GLN A 449 -22.47 2.12 12.84
C GLN A 449 -21.47 2.23 11.67
N MET A 450 -20.98 1.09 11.15
CA MET A 450 -20.06 1.11 10.00
C MET A 450 -20.69 1.71 8.75
N VAL A 451 -22.00 1.52 8.55
CA VAL A 451 -22.74 1.98 7.37
C VAL A 451 -23.66 3.16 7.65
N TYR A 452 -23.45 3.85 8.77
CA TYR A 452 -24.20 5.06 9.10
C TYR A 452 -23.79 6.20 8.17
N ALA A 453 -24.72 6.72 7.36
CA ALA A 453 -24.40 7.60 6.24
C ALA A 453 -23.79 8.93 6.66
N GLU A 454 -24.24 9.50 7.79
CA GLU A 454 -23.79 10.81 8.28
C GLU A 454 -22.44 10.75 9.00
N THR A 455 -22.00 9.58 9.44
CA THR A 455 -20.64 9.39 9.96
C THR A 455 -19.63 9.62 8.83
N THR A 456 -18.63 10.47 9.08
CA THR A 456 -17.61 10.89 8.09
C THR A 456 -16.18 10.66 8.57
N GLN A 457 -15.98 10.38 9.85
CA GLN A 457 -14.66 10.25 10.46
C GLN A 457 -14.55 8.94 11.21
N LEU A 458 -13.37 8.33 11.16
CA LEU A 458 -13.04 7.06 11.81
C LEU A 458 -11.65 7.16 12.45
N GLY A 459 -11.52 6.72 13.69
CA GLY A 459 -10.23 6.49 14.32
C GLY A 459 -10.29 5.26 15.20
N CYS A 460 -9.35 4.35 15.05
CA CYS A 460 -9.32 3.12 15.84
C CYS A 460 -8.00 2.97 16.57
N ALA A 461 -8.00 2.13 17.58
CA ALA A 461 -6.84 1.72 18.35
C ALA A 461 -6.95 0.27 18.77
N LYS A 462 -5.83 -0.34 19.16
CA LYS A 462 -5.87 -1.68 19.74
C LYS A 462 -5.01 -1.76 21.00
N SER A 463 -5.25 -2.81 21.76
CA SER A 463 -4.34 -3.31 22.80
C SER A 463 -4.41 -4.83 22.81
N THR A 464 -3.38 -5.49 23.35
CA THR A 464 -3.45 -6.94 23.60
C THR A 464 -3.33 -7.22 25.08
N PHE A 465 -3.88 -8.33 25.53
CA PHE A 465 -3.84 -8.78 26.92
C PHE A 465 -3.92 -10.30 26.97
N PHE A 466 -3.41 -10.90 28.04
CA PHE A 466 -3.50 -12.34 28.23
C PHE A 466 -4.82 -12.71 28.91
N LYS A 467 -5.56 -13.66 28.32
CA LYS A 467 -6.75 -14.27 28.94
C LYS A 467 -6.82 -15.74 28.54
N MET A 468 -7.04 -16.61 29.53
CA MET A 468 -7.10 -18.08 29.34
C MET A 468 -5.87 -18.63 28.58
N ASN A 469 -4.67 -18.24 29.01
CA ASN A 469 -3.38 -18.63 28.40
C ASN A 469 -3.22 -18.30 26.90
N LYS A 470 -4.01 -17.35 26.38
CA LYS A 470 -3.92 -16.87 24.99
C LYS A 470 -3.84 -15.35 24.95
N MET A 471 -3.02 -14.83 24.04
CA MET A 471 -2.98 -13.40 23.76
C MET A 471 -4.26 -13.02 23.00
N GLN A 472 -5.06 -12.14 23.60
CA GLN A 472 -6.26 -11.56 23.03
C GLN A 472 -5.93 -10.18 22.47
N THR A 473 -6.56 -9.80 21.37
CA THR A 473 -6.57 -8.43 20.86
C THR A 473 -7.89 -7.77 21.27
N PHE A 474 -7.83 -6.54 21.77
CA PHE A 474 -8.95 -5.63 21.95
C PHE A 474 -8.82 -4.50 20.92
N LEU A 475 -9.79 -4.37 20.03
CA LEU A 475 -9.89 -3.35 18.99
C LEU A 475 -11.02 -2.40 19.35
N VAL A 476 -10.71 -1.10 19.42
CA VAL A 476 -11.67 -0.01 19.64
C VAL A 476 -11.70 0.83 18.38
N CYS A 477 -12.87 1.05 17.79
CA CYS A 477 -13.05 1.94 16.65
C CYS A 477 -14.08 3.01 16.98
N ASN A 478 -13.68 4.27 16.92
CA ASN A 478 -14.50 5.45 17.19
C ASN A 478 -14.93 6.12 15.88
N TYR A 479 -16.16 6.60 15.84
CA TYR A 479 -16.84 7.11 14.65
C TYR A 479 -17.44 8.49 14.94
N ALA A 480 -17.21 9.48 14.08
CA ALA A 480 -17.80 10.81 14.24
C ALA A 480 -18.45 11.35 12.94
N PRO A 481 -19.62 12.02 13.04
CA PRO A 481 -20.53 11.97 14.19
C PRO A 481 -20.95 10.54 14.54
N ALA A 482 -21.37 10.33 15.79
CA ALA A 482 -21.91 9.05 16.24
C ALA A 482 -23.08 8.63 15.33
N GLY A 483 -23.19 7.33 15.05
CA GLY A 483 -24.34 6.78 14.36
C GLY A 483 -25.30 6.12 15.32
N ASN A 484 -26.20 5.29 14.77
CA ASN A 484 -27.14 4.48 15.55
C ASN A 484 -28.09 5.33 16.41
N ASP A 485 -28.42 6.53 15.94
CA ASP A 485 -29.40 7.41 16.59
C ASP A 485 -30.81 6.79 16.51
N PRO A 486 -31.46 6.49 17.65
CA PRO A 486 -32.79 5.88 17.65
C PRO A 486 -33.81 6.71 16.86
N GLY A 487 -34.54 6.06 15.97
CA GLY A 487 -35.56 6.68 15.13
C GLY A 487 -35.03 7.37 13.86
N LEU A 488 -33.72 7.62 13.75
CA LEU A 488 -33.12 8.16 12.53
C LEU A 488 -32.70 7.05 11.56
N PRO A 489 -32.68 7.31 10.24
CA PRO A 489 -32.22 6.32 9.27
C PRO A 489 -30.72 6.08 9.39
N VAL A 490 -30.30 4.82 9.30
CA VAL A 490 -28.88 4.44 9.16
C VAL A 490 -28.33 5.03 7.86
N TYR A 491 -29.09 4.95 6.78
CA TYR A 491 -28.84 5.64 5.52
C TYR A 491 -30.16 5.82 4.74
N LEU A 492 -30.18 6.74 3.78
CA LEU A 492 -31.34 6.94 2.93
C LEU A 492 -31.33 5.94 1.78
N ALA A 493 -32.36 5.09 1.70
CA ALA A 493 -32.51 4.14 0.61
C ALA A 493 -32.69 4.85 -0.73
N GLY A 494 -32.03 4.35 -1.78
CA GLY A 494 -32.15 4.88 -3.14
C GLY A 494 -30.93 4.59 -4.01
N PRO A 495 -30.95 5.02 -5.29
CA PRO A 495 -29.81 4.79 -6.18
C PRO A 495 -28.54 5.49 -5.66
N PRO A 496 -27.35 4.91 -5.85
CA PRO A 496 -26.13 5.43 -5.28
C PRO A 496 -25.87 6.88 -5.67
N CYS A 497 -25.34 7.64 -4.72
CA CYS A 497 -25.04 9.06 -4.82
C CYS A 497 -26.18 10.05 -5.12
N THR A 498 -27.41 9.60 -5.34
CA THR A 498 -28.51 10.51 -5.74
C THR A 498 -28.87 11.56 -4.69
N LYS A 499 -28.45 11.37 -3.43
CA LYS A 499 -28.62 12.32 -2.33
C LYS A 499 -27.28 12.74 -1.72
N CYS A 500 -26.20 12.73 -2.50
CA CYS A 500 -24.94 13.27 -2.02
C CYS A 500 -24.98 14.80 -1.88
N PRO A 501 -24.38 15.36 -0.82
CA PRO A 501 -24.26 16.82 -0.66
C PRO A 501 -23.40 17.51 -1.74
N THR A 502 -22.56 16.75 -2.44
CA THR A 502 -21.60 17.23 -3.45
C THR A 502 -21.64 16.35 -4.70
N SER A 503 -20.74 15.38 -4.80
CA SER A 503 -20.57 14.48 -5.94
C SER A 503 -20.24 13.06 -5.47
N CYS A 504 -20.32 12.08 -6.37
CA CYS A 504 -19.75 10.76 -6.11
C CYS A 504 -18.23 10.84 -5.93
N HIS A 505 -17.69 9.87 -5.20
CA HIS A 505 -16.27 9.62 -5.08
C HIS A 505 -15.75 8.80 -6.28
N GLU A 506 -14.59 9.17 -6.84
CA GLU A 506 -14.05 8.57 -8.08
C GLU A 506 -13.62 7.10 -7.91
N LEU A 507 -13.10 6.73 -6.74
CA LEU A 507 -12.62 5.37 -6.45
C LEU A 507 -13.68 4.47 -5.79
N TYR A 508 -14.71 5.09 -5.22
CA TYR A 508 -15.81 4.41 -4.52
C TYR A 508 -17.12 4.98 -5.06
N PRO A 509 -17.57 4.50 -6.23
CA PRO A 509 -18.65 5.14 -6.98
C PRO A 509 -20.01 5.09 -6.28
N GLY A 510 -20.16 4.34 -5.18
CA GLY A 510 -21.33 4.39 -4.31
C GLY A 510 -21.28 5.44 -3.21
N LEU A 511 -20.13 6.12 -3.00
CA LEU A 511 -19.92 7.03 -1.88
C LEU A 511 -19.99 8.50 -2.30
N CYS A 512 -20.47 9.34 -1.40
CA CYS A 512 -20.36 10.79 -1.48
C CYS A 512 -18.95 11.23 -1.12
N LYS A 513 -18.37 12.09 -1.97
CA LYS A 513 -17.09 12.74 -1.72
C LYS A 513 -17.22 13.64 -0.49
N THR A 514 -16.31 13.49 0.47
CA THR A 514 -16.22 14.44 1.58
C THR A 514 -15.93 15.83 1.02
N LYS A 515 -16.66 16.86 1.50
CA LYS A 515 -16.19 18.24 1.31
C LYS A 515 -14.80 18.31 1.97
N PRO A 516 -13.80 18.97 1.37
CA PRO A 516 -12.61 19.32 2.13
C PRO A 516 -13.09 20.07 3.36
N SER A 517 -12.86 19.52 4.55
CA SER A 517 -13.19 20.23 5.77
C SER A 517 -12.38 21.51 5.76
N THR A 518 -13.06 22.65 5.71
CA THR A 518 -12.52 23.89 6.28
C THR A 518 -12.49 23.71 7.79
N SER A 519 -11.64 22.80 8.27
CA SER A 519 -11.08 22.95 9.60
C SER A 519 -10.33 24.27 9.52
N LYS A 520 -10.87 25.31 10.14
CA LYS A 520 -10.04 26.42 10.58
C LYS A 520 -8.96 25.77 11.44
N GLU A 521 -7.75 25.64 10.91
CA GLU A 521 -6.57 25.68 11.76
C GLU A 521 -6.76 26.92 12.65
N PRO A 522 -6.54 26.85 13.97
CA PRO A 522 -6.49 28.07 14.76
C PRO A 522 -5.46 28.98 14.09
N ASN A 523 -5.90 30.16 13.65
CA ASN A 523 -5.02 31.21 13.13
C ASN A 523 -4.00 31.56 14.22
N ILE A 524 -2.84 30.91 14.21
CA ILE A 524 -1.68 31.38 14.94
C ILE A 524 -0.90 32.22 13.95
N CYS A 525 -1.23 33.51 13.95
CA CYS A 525 -0.54 34.70 13.43
C CYS A 525 -1.57 35.62 12.76
N ASP A 526 -2.24 36.46 13.56
CA ASP A 526 -2.91 37.65 13.07
C ASP A 526 -1.83 38.64 12.58
N SER A 527 -2.06 39.28 11.43
CA SER A 527 -1.11 40.13 10.70
C SER A 527 -0.72 41.43 11.43
N ASN A 528 -1.09 41.59 12.70
CA ASN A 528 -0.85 42.78 13.52
C ASN A 528 0.13 42.57 14.68
N GLN A 529 0.96 41.51 14.68
CA GLN A 529 1.99 41.32 15.71
C GLN A 529 3.44 41.56 15.20
N PRO A 530 4.27 42.37 15.90
CA PRO A 530 5.52 42.92 15.32
C PRO A 530 6.71 41.96 15.16
N ASN A 531 6.63 40.72 15.64
CA ASN A 531 7.82 39.88 15.84
C ASN A 531 8.03 38.77 14.79
N CYS A 532 7.33 38.79 13.66
CA CYS A 532 7.47 37.77 12.62
C CYS A 532 8.62 38.02 11.61
N LYS A 533 9.61 38.87 11.95
CA LYS A 533 10.68 39.29 11.04
C LYS A 533 12.07 39.21 11.69
N LYS A 534 12.59 38.00 11.93
CA LYS A 534 14.03 37.79 12.23
C LYS A 534 14.58 36.35 12.09
N ILE A 535 14.10 35.56 11.12
CA ILE A 535 14.65 34.21 10.84
C ILE A 535 14.81 33.98 9.33
N LEU A 536 15.38 34.96 8.61
CA LEU A 536 15.75 34.80 7.19
C LEU A 536 17.20 35.21 6.89
N GLU A 537 18.07 35.34 7.89
CA GLU A 537 19.45 35.79 7.67
C GLU A 537 20.46 35.01 8.53
N ASN A 538 20.85 33.81 8.06
CA ASN A 538 22.25 33.33 7.94
C ASN A 538 22.37 31.78 7.91
N PRO A 539 23.03 31.20 6.90
CA PRO A 539 23.43 29.80 6.87
C PRO A 539 24.91 29.61 7.27
N GLY A 540 25.19 28.61 8.11
CA GLY A 540 26.49 27.93 8.17
C GLY A 540 27.37 28.16 9.40
N LEU A 541 27.67 27.04 10.08
CA LEU A 541 28.78 26.68 10.99
C LEU A 541 28.15 25.78 12.08
N GLY A 542 28.39 24.47 12.16
CA GLY A 542 29.67 23.79 12.20
C GLY A 542 29.66 22.94 13.48
N SER A 543 29.51 21.62 13.31
CA SER A 543 29.60 20.61 14.37
C SER A 543 30.92 20.69 15.15
N SER A 544 30.92 20.45 16.47
CA SER A 544 31.70 19.36 17.10
C SER A 544 31.62 19.31 18.64
N ASN A 545 31.33 18.10 19.11
CA ASN A 545 31.90 17.34 20.22
C ASN A 545 31.73 17.76 21.69
N LEU A 546 31.39 16.75 22.52
CA LEU A 546 32.27 16.09 23.52
C LEU A 546 31.38 15.45 24.63
N TYR A 547 31.55 14.20 25.10
CA TYR A 547 32.74 13.37 25.23
C TYR A 547 32.49 11.85 25.07
N THR A 548 33.39 11.23 24.31
CA THR A 548 33.92 9.84 24.41
C THR A 548 34.83 9.65 25.62
N PRO A 549 35.10 8.41 26.07
CA PRO A 549 36.44 8.04 26.54
C PRO A 549 37.13 6.98 25.66
N TRP A 550 38.26 7.41 25.08
CA TRP A 550 39.54 6.73 24.78
C TRP A 550 39.59 5.24 24.39
N TYR A 551 40.17 4.98 23.21
CA TYR A 551 41.11 3.87 22.99
C TYR A 551 42.37 4.41 22.30
N LEU A 552 43.53 4.16 22.93
CA LEU A 552 44.85 4.35 22.34
C LEU A 552 45.04 3.38 21.17
N MET A 553 45.44 3.90 20.00
CA MET A 553 45.86 3.08 18.88
C MET A 553 47.30 2.59 19.08
N HIS A 554 47.49 1.26 19.05
CA HIS A 554 48.71 0.68 18.50
C HIS A 554 48.42 -0.43 17.48
N ARG A 555 48.78 -0.10 16.24
CA ARG A 555 49.35 -0.90 15.14
C ARG A 555 48.89 -2.35 14.88
N LYS A 556 48.45 -2.50 13.61
CA LYS A 556 48.68 -3.59 12.64
C LYS A 556 48.05 -4.97 12.95
N GLY A 557 47.02 -5.28 12.16
CA GLY A 557 46.88 -6.60 11.54
C GLY A 557 45.63 -7.42 11.91
N LYS A 558 44.80 -7.67 10.89
CA LYS A 558 43.82 -8.77 10.74
C LYS A 558 42.42 -8.68 11.43
N LYS A 559 41.42 -8.69 10.53
CA LYS A 559 40.11 -9.39 10.53
C LYS A 559 39.00 -9.06 11.57
N SER A 560 37.92 -8.47 11.02
CA SER A 560 36.47 -8.71 11.23
C SER A 560 35.96 -9.38 12.53
N LYS A 561 35.00 -8.73 13.21
CA LYS A 561 33.62 -9.24 13.46
C LYS A 561 32.74 -8.20 14.21
N THR A 562 31.46 -8.17 13.86
CA THR A 562 30.37 -7.38 14.48
C THR A 562 29.83 -8.07 15.74
N LEU A 563 29.48 -7.32 16.80
CA LEU A 563 28.67 -7.83 17.93
C LEU A 563 27.90 -6.70 18.67
N GLY A 564 26.58 -6.90 18.81
CA GLY A 564 25.78 -6.62 20.01
C GLY A 564 25.41 -5.18 20.40
N VAL A 565 24.11 -4.91 20.53
CA VAL A 565 23.52 -3.72 21.19
C VAL A 565 23.13 -4.11 22.63
N LEU A 566 23.54 -3.31 23.63
CA LEU A 566 23.13 -3.42 25.03
C LEU A 566 21.81 -2.68 25.28
N GLN A 567 20.89 -3.30 26.04
CA GLN A 567 19.68 -2.66 26.55
C GLN A 567 19.72 -2.63 28.09
N LYS A 568 19.32 -1.51 28.68
CA LYS A 568 19.34 -1.20 30.12
C LYS A 568 18.06 -1.74 30.77
N SER A 569 18.16 -2.55 31.83
CA SER A 569 17.03 -2.90 32.71
C SER A 569 17.27 -2.33 34.10
N ASP A 570 16.36 -1.44 34.50
CA ASP A 570 15.95 -0.97 35.83
C ASP A 570 16.97 -0.78 36.97
N GLY A 571 16.82 0.39 37.58
CA GLY A 571 17.65 0.86 38.69
C GLY A 571 17.46 0.03 39.96
N ILE A 572 18.53 0.02 40.76
CA ILE A 572 18.66 -0.64 42.08
C ILE A 572 19.24 -2.06 41.97
N SER A 573 20.47 -2.18 41.45
CA SER A 573 21.59 -2.99 41.98
C SER A 573 22.64 -3.27 40.89
N ASN A 574 23.94 -3.07 41.19
CA ASN A 574 25.05 -3.32 40.26
C ASN A 574 25.35 -4.83 40.13
N LYS A 575 24.52 -5.56 39.38
CA LYS A 575 24.82 -6.93 38.94
C LYS A 575 24.39 -7.12 37.47
N TYR A 576 25.34 -7.43 36.59
CA TYR A 576 25.07 -7.82 35.21
C TYR A 576 24.92 -9.35 35.15
N SER A 577 23.83 -9.85 34.56
CA SER A 577 23.62 -11.27 34.28
C SER A 577 23.78 -11.54 32.78
N PHE A 578 24.62 -12.52 32.43
CA PHE A 578 24.77 -13.05 31.08
C PHE A 578 23.89 -14.30 30.96
N THR A 579 23.09 -14.41 29.89
CA THR A 579 22.38 -15.67 29.57
C THR A 579 22.81 -16.13 28.18
N LEU A 580 23.55 -17.22 28.12
CA LEU A 580 23.71 -18.04 26.92
C LEU A 580 23.19 -19.44 27.24
N MET A 581 22.45 -20.03 26.30
CA MET A 581 21.90 -21.38 26.39
C MET A 581 23.01 -22.42 26.63
N GLY A 582 22.79 -23.29 27.62
CA GLY A 582 23.32 -24.66 27.64
C GLY A 582 24.56 -24.90 28.50
N PHE A 583 24.40 -25.82 29.45
CA PHE A 583 25.38 -26.49 30.33
C PHE A 583 25.74 -25.82 31.66
N VAL A 584 25.29 -26.52 32.72
CA VAL A 584 25.68 -26.37 34.12
C VAL A 584 27.06 -26.99 34.32
N ALA A 585 28.02 -26.23 34.84
CA ALA A 585 29.17 -26.75 35.56
C ALA A 585 29.59 -25.74 36.64
N TYR A 586 29.58 -26.20 37.88
CA TYR A 586 30.02 -25.48 39.08
C TYR A 586 31.51 -25.74 39.28
N ILE A 587 32.38 -24.74 39.13
CA ILE A 587 33.77 -24.82 39.65
C ILE A 587 34.18 -23.45 40.18
N ALA A 588 34.56 -23.43 41.46
CA ALA A 588 35.10 -22.30 42.20
C ALA A 588 36.52 -21.97 41.70
N THR A 589 36.86 -20.69 41.61
CA THR A 589 38.26 -20.27 41.41
C THR A 589 38.84 -19.78 42.73
N SER A 590 39.84 -20.52 43.21
CA SER A 590 40.85 -20.02 44.13
C SER A 590 42.10 -19.66 43.32
N ASN A 591 42.81 -18.61 43.75
CA ASN A 591 44.07 -18.15 43.17
C ASN A 591 45.14 -19.25 43.24
N THR A 592 45.86 -19.51 42.15
CA THR A 592 47.34 -19.49 42.03
C THR A 592 47.84 -20.25 40.77
N GLY A 593 48.91 -19.71 40.14
CA GLY A 593 50.02 -20.47 39.57
C GLY A 593 49.88 -21.25 38.25
N ASP A 594 50.61 -20.76 37.26
CA ASP A 594 51.46 -21.50 36.30
C ASP A 594 50.94 -22.65 35.40
N ASN A 595 51.23 -22.42 34.11
CA ASN A 595 51.77 -23.35 33.12
C ASN A 595 50.89 -24.40 32.39
N ILE A 596 51.14 -24.44 31.07
CA ILE A 596 51.10 -25.56 30.12
C ILE A 596 49.85 -25.71 29.20
N LEU A 597 50.15 -25.49 27.92
CA LEU A 597 49.64 -26.11 26.69
C LEU A 597 48.87 -27.44 26.85
N GLN A 598 47.72 -27.57 26.18
CA GLN A 598 47.49 -28.55 25.09
C GLN A 598 46.02 -28.54 24.61
N ASN A 599 45.86 -28.53 23.28
CA ASN A 599 44.75 -29.03 22.44
C ASN A 599 43.34 -29.20 23.05
N PHE A 600 42.35 -28.45 22.54
CA PHE A 600 41.29 -28.95 21.64
C PHE A 600 40.43 -27.79 21.11
#